data_AF-A0A948ZJI3-F1
#
_entry.id   AF-A0A948ZJI3-F1
#
_cell.length_a   1.000
_cell.length_b   1.000
_cell.length_c   1.000
_cell.angle_alpha   90.00
_cell.angle_beta   90.00
_cell.angle_gamma   90.00
#
_symmetry.space_group_name_H-M   'P 1'
#
loop_
_entity.id
_entity.type
_entity.pdbx_description
1 polymer ?
#
loop_
_entity_poly.entity_id
_entity_poly.type
_entity_poly.pdbx_seq_one_letter_code
_entity_poly.pdbx_strand_id
1 'polypeptide(L)'
;MEMHYWDGWAYSNRTDTASTGTGGQYTAIASPAGGQGDPNYYGVAYCGWYSVPTVSFAVPTLVQSAYFTNNAYAYHSMLNGDSFAKKFGGVDETDEDWFLLTIAGFDAGGAETGTVDFHLADYHFENSADDYIVDDWTLVDLTGLGDNVSSLQFTLTSSDTGAWGMNTPAYFAMDNLTVVPEPSTLALLIVGFLATLARRRWRRG
;
A
#
# COMPACT_ATOMS: atom_id res chain seq x y z
N MET A 1 5.53 -8.13 -31.21
CA MET A 1 5.73 -8.33 -29.76
C MET A 1 4.57 -7.62 -29.11
N GLU A 2 3.59 -8.36 -28.62
CA GLU A 2 2.43 -7.78 -27.95
C GLU A 2 2.88 -7.40 -26.53
N MET A 3 2.91 -6.09 -26.23
CA MET A 3 3.26 -5.60 -24.91
C MET A 3 2.01 -5.73 -24.04
N HIS A 4 1.96 -6.75 -23.19
CA HIS A 4 0.91 -6.87 -22.19
C HIS A 4 1.22 -5.89 -21.05
N TYR A 5 0.53 -4.75 -21.05
CA TYR A 5 0.50 -3.86 -19.90
C TYR A 5 -0.70 -4.22 -19.02
N TRP A 6 -0.51 -4.17 -17.70
CA TRP A 6 -1.55 -4.25 -16.69
C TRP A 6 -1.40 -3.02 -15.81
N ASP A 7 -2.45 -2.57 -15.12
CA ASP A 7 -2.45 -1.51 -14.11
C ASP A 7 -3.30 -2.00 -12.93
N GLY A 8 -3.09 -1.45 -11.72
CA GLY A 8 -3.90 -1.78 -10.55
C GLY A 8 -3.26 -2.86 -9.67
N TRP A 9 -4.02 -3.90 -9.32
CA TRP A 9 -3.62 -4.93 -8.35
C TRP A 9 -3.48 -6.33 -8.97
N ALA A 10 -2.46 -7.06 -8.53
CA ALA A 10 -2.32 -8.49 -8.72
C ALA A 10 -1.99 -9.15 -7.38
N TYR A 11 -2.51 -10.35 -7.11
CA TYR A 11 -2.01 -11.17 -6.01
C TYR A 11 -0.83 -12.01 -6.48
N SER A 12 0.13 -12.28 -5.60
CA SER A 12 1.33 -13.04 -5.90
C SER A 12 1.77 -13.88 -4.71
N ASN A 13 2.60 -14.89 -4.99
CA ASN A 13 3.30 -15.73 -4.03
C ASN A 13 4.75 -15.99 -4.46
N ARG A 14 5.27 -15.15 -5.36
CA ARG A 14 6.61 -15.32 -5.91
C ARG A 14 7.65 -14.98 -4.84
N THR A 15 8.76 -15.69 -4.87
CA THR A 15 9.84 -15.53 -3.89
C THR A 15 11.20 -15.27 -4.54
N ASP A 16 11.24 -15.12 -5.86
CA ASP A 16 12.45 -14.77 -6.59
C ASP A 16 12.71 -13.26 -6.49
N THR A 17 13.43 -12.87 -5.45
CA THR A 17 13.85 -11.49 -5.16
C THR A 17 15.08 -11.06 -5.97
N ALA A 18 15.73 -11.97 -6.70
CA ALA A 18 16.92 -11.67 -7.51
C ALA A 18 16.56 -11.18 -8.92
N SER A 19 15.35 -11.47 -9.40
CA SER A 19 14.88 -10.99 -10.69
C SER A 19 14.78 -9.46 -10.73
N THR A 20 15.43 -8.84 -11.72
CA THR A 20 15.38 -7.40 -11.99
C THR A 20 14.44 -7.08 -13.15
N GLY A 21 14.14 -5.80 -13.37
CA GLY A 21 13.27 -5.39 -14.48
C GLY A 21 11.86 -5.97 -14.38
N THR A 22 11.23 -6.16 -15.54
CA THR A 22 9.90 -6.77 -15.64
C THR A 22 9.85 -8.22 -15.12
N GLY A 23 10.98 -8.91 -15.00
CA GLY A 23 11.04 -10.24 -14.37
C GLY A 23 10.69 -10.22 -12.88
N GLY A 24 11.04 -9.13 -12.19
CA GLY A 24 10.79 -8.92 -10.77
C GLY A 24 9.45 -8.23 -10.44
N GLN A 25 8.66 -7.85 -11.46
CA GLN A 25 7.51 -6.95 -11.26
C GLN A 25 6.39 -7.53 -10.37
N TYR A 26 6.36 -8.85 -10.17
CA TYR A 26 5.37 -9.54 -9.32
C TYR A 26 5.94 -10.09 -8.01
N THR A 27 7.21 -9.80 -7.70
CA THR A 27 7.85 -10.29 -6.47
C THR A 27 7.99 -9.16 -5.47
N ALA A 28 7.54 -9.33 -4.22
CA ALA A 28 7.92 -8.45 -3.11
C ALA A 28 9.40 -8.69 -2.79
N ILE A 29 10.19 -7.65 -2.50
CA ILE A 29 11.63 -7.81 -2.23
C ILE A 29 11.90 -8.43 -0.83
N ALA A 30 10.90 -8.40 0.06
CA ALA A 30 10.96 -8.75 1.48
C ALA A 30 11.90 -9.90 1.89
N SER A 31 12.41 -9.85 3.12
CA SER A 31 13.28 -10.86 3.70
C SER A 31 12.73 -11.36 5.05
N PRO A 32 12.20 -12.59 5.15
CA PRO A 32 12.24 -13.66 4.15
C PRO A 32 11.32 -13.38 2.94
N ALA A 33 11.71 -13.93 1.77
CA ALA A 33 10.98 -13.76 0.53
C ALA A 33 9.55 -14.33 0.62
N GLY A 34 8.57 -13.51 0.24
CA GLY A 34 7.16 -13.88 0.22
C GLY A 34 6.26 -12.86 0.93
N GLY A 35 5.04 -13.29 1.21
CA GLY A 35 4.06 -12.55 2.00
C GLY A 35 4.46 -12.47 3.46
N GLN A 36 3.84 -11.54 4.17
CA GLN A 36 4.06 -11.33 5.58
C GLN A 36 3.35 -12.40 6.41
N GLY A 37 4.08 -13.50 6.66
CA GLY A 37 3.58 -14.65 7.42
C GLY A 37 3.05 -15.79 6.53
N ASP A 38 2.14 -16.60 7.08
CA ASP A 38 1.50 -17.73 6.42
C ASP A 38 0.01 -17.42 6.23
N PRO A 39 -0.57 -17.57 5.02
CA PRO A 39 0.05 -18.07 3.78
C PRO A 39 0.93 -17.05 3.04
N ASN A 40 1.89 -17.55 2.25
CA ASN A 40 2.74 -16.75 1.38
C ASN A 40 1.94 -16.20 0.19
N TYR A 41 1.06 -15.24 0.45
CA TYR A 41 0.37 -14.46 -0.57
C TYR A 41 0.43 -12.99 -0.18
N TYR A 42 0.58 -12.13 -1.17
CA TYR A 42 0.58 -10.68 -0.98
C TYR A 42 0.02 -10.00 -2.23
N GLY A 43 -0.36 -8.73 -2.08
CA GLY A 43 -0.74 -7.87 -3.20
C GLY A 43 0.48 -7.17 -3.78
N VAL A 44 0.56 -7.09 -5.10
CA VAL A 44 1.45 -6.19 -5.82
C VAL A 44 0.59 -5.17 -6.55
N ALA A 45 0.89 -3.90 -6.34
CA ALA A 45 0.26 -2.80 -7.04
C ALA A 45 1.21 -2.24 -8.08
N TYR A 46 0.64 -1.86 -9.22
CA TYR A 46 1.28 -1.05 -10.23
C TYR A 46 0.45 0.21 -10.46
N CYS A 47 1.03 1.35 -10.08
CA CYS A 47 0.49 2.68 -10.27
C CYS A 47 0.78 3.15 -11.70
N GLY A 48 0.11 2.52 -12.67
CA GLY A 48 0.20 2.88 -14.09
C GLY A 48 -0.56 4.16 -14.44
N TRP A 49 -0.92 4.30 -15.72
CA TRP A 49 -1.50 5.53 -16.27
C TRP A 49 -3.02 5.50 -16.38
N TYR A 50 -3.62 4.31 -16.40
CA TYR A 50 -5.03 4.12 -16.70
C TYR A 50 -5.88 3.89 -15.47
N SER A 51 -5.36 3.18 -14.47
CA SER A 51 -6.08 2.90 -13.23
C SER A 51 -5.22 3.11 -12.01
N VAL A 52 -5.72 3.93 -11.09
CA VAL A 52 -5.17 4.05 -9.75
C VAL A 52 -5.47 2.76 -8.97
N PRO A 53 -4.47 2.06 -8.41
CA PRO A 53 -4.72 0.92 -7.55
C PRO A 53 -5.70 1.31 -6.45
N THR A 54 -6.81 0.58 -6.36
CA THR A 54 -7.93 0.91 -5.46
C THR A 54 -8.36 -0.33 -4.68
N VAL A 55 -8.57 -0.18 -3.37
CA VAL A 55 -9.23 -1.17 -2.51
C VAL A 55 -10.59 -0.61 -2.11
N SER A 56 -11.67 -1.38 -2.22
CA SER A 56 -13.02 -0.94 -1.84
C SER A 56 -13.61 -1.84 -0.76
N PHE A 57 -14.31 -1.23 0.18
CA PHE A 57 -14.99 -1.92 1.27
C PHE A 57 -16.50 -2.00 1.00
N ALA A 58 -17.12 -3.11 1.37
CA ALA A 58 -18.56 -3.30 1.19
C ALA A 58 -19.40 -2.42 2.14
N VAL A 59 -18.81 -2.02 3.26
CA VAL A 59 -19.37 -1.11 4.26
C VAL A 59 -18.28 -0.14 4.71
N PRO A 60 -18.63 1.06 5.20
CA PRO A 60 -17.64 1.94 5.78
C PRO A 60 -16.87 1.26 6.91
N THR A 61 -15.57 1.48 6.92
CA THR A 61 -14.61 0.65 7.64
C THR A 61 -13.51 1.53 8.22
N LEU A 62 -13.14 1.24 9.47
CA LEU A 62 -11.93 1.78 10.08
C LEU A 62 -10.73 0.98 9.55
N VAL A 63 -9.79 1.66 8.90
CA VAL A 63 -8.55 1.06 8.40
C VAL A 63 -7.47 1.28 9.44
N GLN A 64 -6.90 0.20 9.98
CA GLN A 64 -5.97 0.29 11.11
C GLN A 64 -4.52 0.32 10.64
N SER A 65 -4.14 -0.63 9.79
CA SER A 65 -2.76 -0.76 9.33
C SER A 65 -2.65 -1.69 8.13
N ALA A 66 -1.51 -1.64 7.45
CA ALA A 66 -1.10 -2.67 6.50
C ALA A 66 0.43 -2.76 6.48
N TYR A 67 0.96 -3.88 6.00
CA TYR A 67 2.37 -4.01 5.72
C TYR A 67 2.65 -3.58 4.29
N PHE A 68 3.73 -2.83 4.09
CA PHE A 68 4.18 -2.37 2.78
C PHE A 68 5.67 -2.67 2.59
N THR A 69 6.05 -2.92 1.35
CA THR A 69 7.46 -3.07 0.95
C THR A 69 7.60 -2.75 -0.54
N ASN A 70 8.83 -2.60 -1.02
CA ASN A 70 9.08 -2.47 -2.45
C ASN A 70 8.83 -3.80 -3.18
N ASN A 71 8.47 -3.73 -4.46
CA ASN A 71 8.62 -4.91 -5.31
C ASN A 71 10.09 -5.01 -5.79
N ALA A 72 10.48 -6.19 -6.28
CA ALA A 72 11.86 -6.44 -6.69
C ALA A 72 12.30 -5.52 -7.85
N TYR A 73 11.40 -5.13 -8.76
CA TYR A 73 11.76 -4.22 -9.83
C TYR A 73 12.11 -2.82 -9.29
N ALA A 74 11.20 -2.16 -8.58
CA ALA A 74 11.42 -0.84 -8.02
C ALA A 74 12.66 -0.82 -7.11
N TYR A 75 12.81 -1.85 -6.25
CA TYR A 75 13.96 -2.00 -5.38
C TYR A 75 15.29 -2.02 -6.16
N HIS A 76 15.44 -2.93 -7.12
CA HIS A 76 16.69 -3.06 -7.87
C HIS A 76 16.98 -1.86 -8.77
N SER A 77 15.91 -1.21 -9.26
CA SER A 77 16.02 0.03 -10.02
C SER A 77 16.57 1.17 -9.17
N MET A 78 16.07 1.36 -7.95
CA MET A 78 16.61 2.37 -7.03
C MET A 78 18.03 2.02 -6.59
N LEU A 79 18.29 0.74 -6.28
CA LEU A 79 19.59 0.28 -5.79
C LEU A 79 20.72 0.40 -6.84
N ASN A 80 20.44 0.10 -8.10
CA ASN A 80 21.46 -0.05 -9.14
C ASN A 80 21.29 0.90 -10.34
N GLY A 81 20.14 1.57 -10.47
CA GLY A 81 19.72 2.19 -11.72
C GLY A 81 19.28 1.15 -12.78
N ASP A 82 18.65 1.64 -13.84
CA ASP A 82 18.35 0.83 -15.02
C ASP A 82 18.47 1.66 -16.33
N SER A 83 17.83 1.23 -17.42
CA SER A 83 17.89 1.96 -18.71
C SER A 83 17.10 3.28 -18.71
N PHE A 84 16.29 3.53 -17.68
CA PHE A 84 15.40 4.68 -17.55
C PHE A 84 15.64 5.44 -16.24
N ALA A 85 15.76 4.73 -15.12
CA ALA A 85 15.91 5.29 -13.79
C ALA A 85 17.39 5.35 -13.37
N LYS A 86 17.72 6.34 -12.53
CA LYS A 86 19.05 6.46 -11.93
C LYS A 86 19.16 5.62 -10.64
N LYS A 87 20.39 5.30 -10.25
CA LYS A 87 20.70 4.81 -8.89
C LYS A 87 20.38 5.92 -7.88
N PHE A 88 19.68 5.58 -6.80
CA PHE A 88 19.42 6.49 -5.68
C PHE A 88 20.70 6.79 -4.89
N GLY A 89 20.85 8.03 -4.44
CA GLY A 89 22.09 8.57 -3.88
C GLY A 89 23.10 8.97 -4.96
N GLY A 90 22.85 8.68 -6.23
CA GLY A 90 23.77 9.00 -7.32
C GLY A 90 25.07 8.22 -7.27
N VAL A 91 26.10 8.72 -7.98
CA VAL A 91 27.41 8.05 -8.07
C VAL A 91 28.19 8.16 -6.76
N ASP A 92 28.06 9.31 -6.08
CA ASP A 92 28.81 9.64 -4.86
C ASP A 92 28.03 9.36 -3.57
N GLU A 93 26.80 8.82 -3.67
CA GLU A 93 25.92 8.46 -2.53
C GLU A 93 25.51 9.67 -1.68
N THR A 94 25.23 10.79 -2.34
CA THR A 94 24.84 12.06 -1.71
C THR A 94 23.61 12.72 -2.34
N ASP A 95 23.04 12.15 -3.41
CA ASP A 95 21.81 12.69 -3.98
C ASP A 95 20.66 12.45 -3.01
N GLU A 96 19.94 13.53 -2.67
CA GLU A 96 18.72 13.51 -1.85
C GLU A 96 17.54 12.89 -2.63
N ASP A 97 17.56 11.57 -2.75
CA ASP A 97 16.54 10.79 -3.46
C ASP A 97 15.47 10.20 -2.54
N TRP A 98 14.29 9.98 -3.10
CA TRP A 98 13.18 9.41 -2.33
C TRP A 98 12.14 8.73 -3.23
N PHE A 99 11.39 7.82 -2.62
CA PHE A 99 10.26 7.15 -3.24
C PHE A 99 9.11 7.06 -2.24
N LEU A 100 7.99 7.72 -2.54
CA LEU A 100 6.89 7.94 -1.61
C LEU A 100 5.62 7.23 -2.09
N LEU A 101 5.06 6.42 -1.21
CA LEU A 101 3.71 5.87 -1.30
C LEU A 101 2.74 6.76 -0.53
N THR A 102 1.78 7.32 -1.23
CA THR A 102 0.65 8.05 -0.63
C THR A 102 -0.58 7.17 -0.65
N ILE A 103 -1.14 6.90 0.54
CA ILE A 103 -2.38 6.16 0.75
C ILE A 103 -3.48 7.16 1.10
N ALA A 104 -4.47 7.32 0.23
CA ALA A 104 -5.62 8.21 0.44
C ALA A 104 -6.90 7.41 0.71
N GLY A 105 -7.62 7.77 1.76
CA GLY A 105 -8.93 7.22 2.12
C GLY A 105 -10.07 8.07 1.58
N PHE A 106 -11.15 7.44 1.14
CA PHE A 106 -12.34 8.12 0.63
C PHE A 106 -13.61 7.53 1.25
N ASP A 107 -14.60 8.38 1.53
CA ASP A 107 -15.92 7.97 1.99
C ASP A 107 -16.82 7.47 0.84
N ALA A 108 -18.03 7.02 1.18
CA ALA A 108 -18.99 6.51 0.19
C ALA A 108 -19.49 7.57 -0.80
N GLY A 109 -19.33 8.86 -0.48
CA GLY A 109 -19.63 9.99 -1.35
C GLY A 109 -18.47 10.37 -2.28
N GLY A 110 -17.30 9.73 -2.11
CA GLY A 110 -16.08 10.02 -2.86
C GLY A 110 -15.29 11.22 -2.33
N ALA A 111 -15.58 11.71 -1.12
CA ALA A 111 -14.78 12.73 -0.47
C ALA A 111 -13.57 12.10 0.23
N GLU A 112 -12.39 12.71 0.11
CA GLU A 112 -11.20 12.29 0.83
C GLU A 112 -11.41 12.44 2.34
N THR A 113 -11.11 11.40 3.11
CA THR A 113 -11.26 11.36 4.57
C THR A 113 -9.94 11.58 5.31
N GLY A 114 -8.82 11.28 4.64
CA GLY A 114 -7.47 11.44 5.17
C GLY A 114 -6.44 10.79 4.27
N THR A 115 -5.18 11.12 4.52
CA THR A 115 -4.04 10.66 3.75
C THR A 115 -2.89 10.26 4.69
N VAL A 116 -2.21 9.18 4.35
CA VAL A 116 -1.00 8.69 5.03
C VAL A 116 0.11 8.52 4.00
N ASP A 117 1.28 9.09 4.30
CA ASP A 117 2.47 8.99 3.48
C ASP A 117 3.48 8.01 4.08
N PHE A 118 4.07 7.17 3.23
CA PHE A 118 5.08 6.20 3.60
C PHE A 118 6.24 6.20 2.59
N HIS A 119 7.45 6.49 3.07
CA HIS A 119 8.65 6.44 2.24
C HIS A 119 9.09 4.98 2.05
N LEU A 120 9.06 4.54 0.79
CA LEU A 120 9.63 3.27 0.34
C LEU A 120 11.15 3.38 0.11
N ALA A 121 11.66 4.59 -0.02
CA ALA A 121 13.08 4.93 0.07
C ALA A 121 13.23 6.40 0.48
N ASP A 122 14.27 6.73 1.24
CA ASP A 122 14.56 8.10 1.68
C ASP A 122 16.07 8.29 1.91
N TYR A 123 16.64 9.23 1.17
CA TYR A 123 18.06 9.62 1.18
C TYR A 123 18.24 11.09 1.59
N HIS A 124 17.26 11.70 2.27
CA HIS A 124 17.35 13.09 2.74
C HIS A 124 18.12 13.25 4.06
N PHE A 125 18.77 12.20 4.57
CA PHE A 125 19.44 12.27 5.87
C PHE A 125 20.79 12.99 5.76
N GLU A 126 21.12 13.82 6.77
CA GLU A 126 22.45 14.46 6.83
C GLU A 126 23.59 13.45 6.89
N ASN A 127 23.33 12.27 7.45
CA ASN A 127 24.24 11.15 7.54
C ASN A 127 23.75 10.05 6.59
N SER A 128 24.47 9.82 5.49
CA SER A 128 24.08 8.84 4.46
C SER A 128 24.06 7.38 4.95
N ALA A 129 24.61 7.10 6.13
CA ALA A 129 24.44 5.79 6.77
C ALA A 129 23.00 5.54 7.26
N ASP A 130 22.19 6.58 7.36
CA ASP A 130 20.77 6.49 7.72
C ASP A 130 19.85 6.41 6.48
N ASP A 131 20.40 6.56 5.28
CA ASP A 131 19.67 6.40 4.01
C ASP A 131 19.19 4.96 3.85
N TYR A 132 18.01 4.79 3.27
CA TYR A 132 17.43 3.46 3.11
C TYR A 132 16.58 3.30 1.86
N ILE A 133 16.49 2.03 1.43
CA ILE A 133 15.45 1.52 0.54
C ILE A 133 14.76 0.38 1.32
N VAL A 134 13.44 0.45 1.48
CA VAL A 134 12.68 -0.57 2.21
C VAL A 134 12.80 -1.92 1.51
N ASP A 135 13.42 -2.89 2.17
CA ASP A 135 13.64 -4.25 1.68
C ASP A 135 12.97 -5.35 2.52
N ASP A 136 12.17 -4.96 3.51
CA ASP A 136 11.37 -5.84 4.34
C ASP A 136 9.95 -5.28 4.54
N TRP A 137 9.05 -6.09 5.10
CA TRP A 137 7.69 -5.72 5.40
C TRP A 137 7.62 -4.70 6.55
N THR A 138 7.27 -3.46 6.22
CA THR A 138 7.09 -2.39 7.21
C THR A 138 5.61 -2.20 7.53
N LEU A 139 5.26 -2.32 8.81
CA LEU A 139 3.91 -2.02 9.29
C LEU A 139 3.68 -0.51 9.30
N VAL A 140 2.65 -0.06 8.58
CA VAL A 140 2.25 1.35 8.52
C VAL A 140 0.91 1.52 9.23
N ASP A 141 0.84 2.51 10.13
CA ASP A 141 -0.39 2.93 10.78
C ASP A 141 -1.25 3.73 9.79
N LEU A 142 -2.48 3.25 9.58
CA LEU A 142 -3.44 3.84 8.64
C LEU A 142 -4.63 4.51 9.36
N THR A 143 -4.58 4.64 10.68
CA THR A 143 -5.66 5.28 11.45
C THR A 143 -5.86 6.76 11.11
N GLY A 144 -4.83 7.41 10.53
CA GLY A 144 -4.92 8.78 9.99
C GLY A 144 -5.86 8.94 8.78
N LEU A 145 -6.37 7.84 8.20
CA LEU A 145 -7.32 7.89 7.08
C LEU A 145 -8.76 8.20 7.52
N GLY A 146 -9.04 8.17 8.84
CA GLY A 146 -10.35 8.45 9.42
C GLY A 146 -11.24 7.22 9.61
N ASP A 147 -12.42 7.44 10.18
CA ASP A 147 -13.27 6.36 10.74
C ASP A 147 -14.33 5.83 9.77
N ASN A 148 -14.48 6.42 8.58
CA ASN A 148 -15.59 6.13 7.66
C ASN A 148 -15.10 5.86 6.23
N VAL A 149 -14.00 5.12 6.10
CA VAL A 149 -13.37 4.84 4.80
C VAL A 149 -14.18 3.78 4.04
N SER A 150 -14.54 4.09 2.80
CA SER A 150 -15.21 3.18 1.85
C SER A 150 -14.27 2.70 0.74
N SER A 151 -13.21 3.44 0.44
CA SER A 151 -12.14 2.98 -0.44
C SER A 151 -10.79 3.60 -0.12
N LEU A 152 -9.72 2.89 -0.49
CA LEU A 152 -8.34 3.36 -0.50
C LEU A 152 -7.86 3.54 -1.93
N GLN A 153 -7.12 4.60 -2.21
CA GLN A 153 -6.38 4.79 -3.45
C GLN A 153 -4.90 5.00 -3.14
N PHE A 154 -4.04 4.48 -4.00
CA PHE A 154 -2.59 4.47 -3.79
C PHE A 154 -1.90 5.17 -4.96
N THR A 155 -1.02 6.11 -4.65
CA THR A 155 -0.19 6.82 -5.64
C THR A 155 1.27 6.75 -5.25
N LEU A 156 2.14 6.75 -6.25
CA LEU A 156 3.59 6.75 -6.08
C LEU A 156 4.19 8.00 -6.69
N THR A 157 5.11 8.62 -5.97
CA THR A 157 5.93 9.72 -6.45
C THR A 157 7.39 9.50 -6.07
N SER A 158 8.32 10.14 -6.78
CA SER A 158 9.76 9.97 -6.57
C SER A 158 10.53 11.23 -6.93
N SER A 159 11.75 11.37 -6.39
CA SER A 159 12.73 12.35 -6.85
C SER A 159 13.18 12.10 -8.30
N ASP A 160 13.29 10.83 -8.72
CA ASP A 160 13.77 10.46 -10.06
C ASP A 160 12.65 10.64 -11.10
N THR A 161 12.65 11.81 -11.71
CA THR A 161 11.65 12.24 -12.71
C THR A 161 12.31 12.76 -13.97
N GLY A 162 11.67 12.51 -15.10
CA GLY A 162 12.04 13.03 -16.42
C GLY A 162 10.90 13.77 -17.10
N ALA A 163 11.09 14.11 -18.38
CA ALA A 163 10.10 14.85 -19.17
C ALA A 163 8.74 14.13 -19.32
N TRP A 164 8.70 12.82 -19.07
CA TRP A 164 7.52 11.97 -19.25
C TRP A 164 6.91 11.49 -17.92
N GLY A 165 7.41 11.99 -16.78
CA GLY A 165 6.97 11.57 -15.44
C GLY A 165 8.07 10.86 -14.66
N MET A 166 7.66 10.08 -13.67
CA MET A 166 8.56 9.30 -12.81
C MET A 166 9.31 8.25 -13.62
N ASN A 167 10.64 8.18 -13.46
CA ASN A 167 11.45 7.14 -14.09
C ASN A 167 11.49 5.88 -13.22
N THR A 168 11.47 6.03 -11.89
CA THR A 168 11.37 4.93 -10.93
C THR A 168 10.16 4.05 -11.25
N PRO A 169 10.31 2.71 -11.33
CA PRO A 169 9.19 1.82 -11.59
C PRO A 169 8.09 1.98 -10.53
N ALA A 170 6.87 2.31 -10.97
CA ALA A 170 5.76 2.66 -10.10
C ALA A 170 5.06 1.44 -9.45
N TYR A 171 5.82 0.62 -8.73
CA TYR A 171 5.33 -0.60 -8.10
C TYR A 171 5.59 -0.64 -6.60
N PHE A 172 4.68 -1.26 -5.86
CA PHE A 172 4.89 -1.61 -4.45
C PHE A 172 4.15 -2.91 -4.11
N ALA A 173 4.44 -3.48 -2.96
CA ALA A 173 3.73 -4.63 -2.42
C ALA A 173 3.03 -4.28 -1.10
N MET A 174 1.87 -4.88 -0.87
CA MET A 174 1.04 -4.72 0.32
C MET A 174 0.59 -6.07 0.84
N ASP A 175 0.56 -6.23 2.16
CA ASP A 175 0.01 -7.41 2.80
C ASP A 175 -0.68 -7.09 4.14
N ASN A 176 -1.50 -8.02 4.64
CA ASN A 176 -2.14 -7.97 5.95
C ASN A 176 -2.85 -6.64 6.26
N LEU A 177 -3.67 -6.17 5.32
CA LEU A 177 -4.55 -5.01 5.52
C LEU A 177 -5.53 -5.30 6.67
N THR A 178 -5.33 -4.61 7.78
CA THR A 178 -6.12 -4.79 9.01
C THR A 178 -7.22 -3.73 9.07
N VAL A 179 -8.46 -4.20 9.14
CA VAL A 179 -9.66 -3.37 9.09
C VAL A 179 -10.69 -3.78 10.12
N VAL A 180 -11.48 -2.82 10.60
CA VAL A 180 -12.62 -3.04 11.49
C VAL A 180 -13.87 -2.41 10.86
N PRO A 181 -14.85 -3.22 10.42
CA PRO A 181 -16.11 -2.69 9.91
C PRO A 181 -16.84 -1.92 11.02
N GLU A 182 -17.34 -0.71 10.70
CA GLU A 182 -18.22 0.03 11.61
C GLU A 182 -19.47 -0.83 11.86
N PRO A 183 -19.82 -1.18 13.13
CA PRO A 183 -21.05 -1.88 13.41
C PRO A 183 -22.19 -1.00 12.93
N SER A 184 -22.96 -1.46 11.93
CA SER A 184 -24.15 -0.73 11.49
C SER A 184 -24.97 -0.37 12.73
N THR A 185 -25.08 0.92 13.03
CA THR A 185 -25.70 1.42 14.26
C THR A 185 -27.16 0.92 14.37
N LEU A 186 -27.76 0.58 13.22
CA LEU A 186 -29.03 -0.13 13.08
C LEU A 186 -29.05 -1.52 13.72
N ALA A 187 -28.01 -2.35 13.55
CA ALA A 187 -27.96 -3.67 14.19
C ALA A 187 -27.93 -3.55 15.73
N LEU A 188 -27.16 -2.61 16.26
CA LEU A 188 -27.11 -2.31 17.70
C LEU A 188 -28.45 -1.77 18.22
N LEU A 189 -29.08 -0.85 17.47
CA LEU A 189 -30.41 -0.33 17.81
C LEU A 189 -31.50 -1.40 17.78
N ILE A 190 -31.48 -2.30 16.79
CA ILE A 190 -32.44 -3.41 16.65
C ILE A 190 -32.29 -4.39 17.81
N VAL A 191 -31.06 -4.77 18.18
CA VAL A 191 -30.81 -5.64 19.34
C VAL A 191 -31.27 -4.96 20.63
N GLY A 192 -30.99 -3.67 20.81
CA GLY A 192 -31.49 -2.89 21.95
C GLY A 192 -33.02 -2.84 22.03
N PHE A 193 -33.69 -2.66 20.89
CA PHE A 193 -35.16 -2.61 20.83
C PHE A 193 -35.80 -3.98 21.11
N LEU A 194 -35.23 -5.06 20.57
CA LEU A 194 -35.70 -6.42 20.83
C LEU A 194 -35.48 -6.83 22.30
N ALA A 195 -34.35 -6.47 22.89
CA ALA A 195 -34.06 -6.73 24.30
C ALA A 195 -35.01 -5.99 25.25
N THR A 196 -35.38 -4.74 24.93
CA THR A 196 -36.36 -3.97 25.73
C THR A 196 -37.78 -4.53 25.59
N LEU A 197 -38.19 -4.97 24.40
CA LEU A 197 -39.47 -5.66 24.18
C LEU A 197 -39.55 -6.99 24.94
N ALA A 198 -38.48 -7.80 24.91
CA ALA A 198 -38.39 -9.05 25.66
C ALA A 198 -38.49 -8.82 27.17
N ARG A 199 -37.78 -7.81 27.72
CA ARG A 199 -37.89 -7.42 29.14
C ARG A 199 -39.29 -6.95 29.53
N ARG A 200 -39.97 -6.20 28.66
CA ARG A 200 -41.36 -5.74 28.91
C ARG A 200 -42.35 -6.91 28.92
N ARG A 201 -42.13 -7.93 28.09
CA ARG A 201 -42.97 -9.13 28.03
C ARG A 201 -42.78 -10.03 29.26
N TRP A 202 -41.56 -10.16 29.76
CA TRP A 202 -41.27 -10.97 30.96
C TRP A 202 -41.82 -10.37 32.26
N ARG A 203 -41.91 -9.03 32.37
CA ARG A 203 -42.48 -8.35 33.54
C ARG A 203 -44.02 -8.33 33.60
N ARG A 204 -44.71 -8.84 32.59
CA ARG A 204 -46.18 -8.82 32.47
C ARG A 204 -46.84 -10.20 32.54
N GLY A 205 -46.06 -11.27 32.72
CA GLY A 205 -46.53 -12.62 33.00
C GLY A 205 -46.15 -13.04 34.41
#